data_AF-A0A938IT18-F1
#
_entry.id   AF-A0A938IT18-F1
#
_cell.length_a   1.000
_cell.length_b   1.000
_cell.length_c   1.000
_cell.angle_alpha   90.00
_cell.angle_beta   90.00
_cell.angle_gamma   90.00
#
_symmetry.space_group_name_H-M   'P 1'
#
loop_
_entity.id
_entity.type
_entity.pdbx_description
1 polymer ?
#
loop_
_entity_poly.entity_id
_entity_poly.type
_entity_poly.pdbx_seq_one_letter_code
_entity_poly.pdbx_strand_id
1 'polypeptide(L)'
;GYFHFLTLGTVTLTFLAGFVVALPALTGRELSAPAWLARLPWLATFGLAIFGAAGIAAGYLGVPRRTLSVAYDGLAPPVWSALMAGVGTGAAIMGAAMIAYVAIVAASLLRRARAGADVPVVDWGGGEAIAAERAWVGPLAVLVLLAAMYAFTALAFNLLRALPVVAIGGGGH
;
A
#
# COMPACT_ATOMS: atom_id res chain seq x y z
N GLY A 1 -9.86 -2.66 -3.25
CA GLY A 1 -9.20 -2.19 -4.49
C GLY A 1 -8.44 -0.90 -4.26
N TYR A 2 -9.02 0.24 -4.64
CA TYR A 2 -8.37 1.56 -4.75
C TYR A 2 -7.31 1.90 -3.68
N PHE A 3 -7.65 1.84 -2.39
CA PHE A 3 -6.72 2.23 -1.32
C PHE A 3 -5.39 1.48 -1.36
N HIS A 4 -5.37 0.22 -1.80
CA HIS A 4 -4.14 -0.58 -1.86
C HIS A 4 -3.23 -0.16 -3.03
N PHE A 5 -3.76 0.44 -4.10
CA PHE A 5 -2.90 1.02 -5.14
C PHE A 5 -2.11 2.20 -4.60
N LEU A 6 -2.74 3.03 -3.77
CA LEU A 6 -2.07 4.14 -3.13
C LEU A 6 -1.09 3.67 -2.05
N THR A 7 -1.56 2.89 -1.07
CA THR A 7 -0.74 2.53 0.09
C THR A 7 0.28 1.47 -0.24
N LEU A 8 -0.13 0.34 -0.80
CA LEU A 8 0.78 -0.75 -1.13
C LEU A 8 1.60 -0.46 -2.40
N GLY A 9 0.99 0.18 -3.40
CA GLY A 9 1.69 0.56 -4.63
C GLY A 9 2.61 1.75 -4.41
N THR A 10 2.05 2.96 -4.27
CA THR A 10 2.87 4.19 -4.22
C THR A 10 3.66 4.31 -2.92
N VAL A 11 3.01 4.25 -1.76
CA VAL A 11 3.67 4.56 -0.48
C VAL A 11 4.67 3.47 -0.11
N THR A 12 4.23 2.21 -0.04
CA THR A 12 5.08 1.11 0.43
C THR A 12 6.23 0.82 -0.53
N LEU A 13 6.02 0.76 -1.85
CA LEU A 13 7.14 0.49 -2.77
C LEU A 13 8.18 1.63 -2.76
N THR A 14 7.75 2.88 -2.68
CA THR A 14 8.67 4.02 -2.56
C THR A 14 9.45 3.95 -1.26
N PHE A 15 8.78 3.62 -0.16
CA PHE A 15 9.41 3.43 1.15
C PHE A 15 10.46 2.31 1.11
N LEU A 16 10.14 1.16 0.52
CA LEU A 16 11.07 0.04 0.37
C LEU A 16 12.28 0.43 -0.51
N ALA A 17 12.05 1.12 -1.63
CA ALA A 17 13.14 1.63 -2.47
C ALA A 17 14.08 2.56 -1.68
N GLY A 18 13.51 3.48 -0.89
CA GLY A 18 14.27 4.35 0.01
C GLY A 18 15.08 3.57 1.05
N PHE A 19 14.52 2.50 1.62
CA PHE A 19 15.20 1.65 2.58
C PHE A 19 16.43 0.95 2.00
N VAL A 20 16.35 0.44 0.77
CA VAL A 20 17.49 -0.22 0.12
C VAL A 20 18.66 0.72 -0.16
N VAL A 21 18.38 2.02 -0.35
CA VAL A 21 19.41 3.05 -0.51
C VAL A 21 19.94 3.54 0.84
N ALA A 22 19.05 3.83 1.79
CA ALA A 22 19.41 4.41 3.07
C ALA A 22 20.13 3.42 3.99
N LEU A 23 19.74 2.14 4.00
CA LEU A 23 20.30 1.16 4.94
C LEU A 23 21.81 0.95 4.77
N PRO A 24 22.36 0.75 3.55
CA PRO A 24 23.81 0.67 3.38
C PRO A 24 24.54 1.93 3.84
N ALA A 25 24.00 3.11 3.53
CA ALA A 25 24.59 4.38 3.92
C ALA A 25 24.61 4.57 5.45
N LEU A 26 23.50 4.24 6.12
CA LEU A 26 23.36 4.41 7.57
C LEU A 26 24.12 3.36 8.38
N THR A 27 24.27 2.15 7.84
CA THR A 27 24.87 1.04 8.58
C THR A 27 26.29 0.70 8.15
N GLY A 28 26.73 1.18 6.97
CA GLY A 28 27.98 0.74 6.32
C GLY A 28 27.92 -0.70 5.83
N ARG A 29 26.72 -1.29 5.70
CA ARG A 29 26.54 -2.73 5.44
C ARG A 29 25.94 -2.97 4.07
N GLU A 30 26.54 -3.88 3.33
CA GLU A 30 25.92 -4.40 2.12
C GLU A 30 24.64 -5.19 2.46
N LEU A 31 23.61 -4.99 1.64
CA LEU A 31 22.39 -5.77 1.73
C LEU A 31 22.63 -7.19 1.21
N SER A 32 22.05 -8.17 1.88
CA SER A 32 21.99 -9.52 1.35
C SER A 32 21.07 -9.55 0.13
N ALA A 33 21.43 -10.36 -0.86
CA ALA A 33 20.58 -10.67 -2.01
C ALA A 33 19.98 -9.42 -2.74
N PRO A 34 20.81 -8.45 -3.19
CA PRO A 34 20.33 -7.24 -3.86
C PRO A 34 19.48 -7.53 -5.11
N ALA A 35 19.81 -8.61 -5.83
CA ALA A 35 19.04 -9.05 -6.99
C ALA A 35 17.60 -9.48 -6.63
N TRP A 36 17.37 -10.03 -5.43
CA TRP A 36 16.02 -10.36 -4.96
C TRP A 36 15.27 -9.11 -4.50
N LEU A 37 15.94 -8.20 -3.78
CA LEU A 37 15.36 -6.93 -3.36
C LEU A 37 14.90 -6.06 -4.53
N ALA A 38 15.56 -6.16 -5.69
CA ALA A 38 15.11 -5.50 -6.92
C ALA A 38 13.90 -6.17 -7.59
N ARG A 39 13.65 -7.47 -7.35
CA ARG A 39 12.56 -8.24 -8.00
C ARG A 39 11.29 -8.32 -7.16
N LEU A 40 11.41 -8.35 -5.84
CA LEU A 40 10.27 -8.45 -4.93
C LEU A 40 9.24 -7.30 -5.10
N PRO A 41 9.64 -6.04 -5.38
CA PRO A 41 8.69 -4.98 -5.72
C PRO A 41 7.82 -5.29 -6.94
N TRP A 42 8.37 -5.98 -7.95
CA TRP A 42 7.61 -6.43 -9.12
C TRP A 42 6.61 -7.52 -8.76
N LEU A 43 7.00 -8.47 -7.91
CA LEU A 43 6.09 -9.50 -7.41
C LEU A 43 4.95 -8.89 -6.58
N ALA A 44 5.26 -7.92 -5.72
CA ALA A 44 4.25 -7.18 -4.97
C ALA A 44 3.33 -6.39 -5.91
N THR A 45 3.86 -5.74 -6.93
CA THR A 45 3.07 -5.01 -7.95
C THR A 45 2.15 -5.96 -8.73
N PHE A 46 2.63 -7.15 -9.08
CA PHE A 46 1.82 -8.17 -9.73
C PHE A 46 0.66 -8.65 -8.83
N GLY A 47 0.96 -8.96 -7.56
CA GLY A 47 -0.09 -9.28 -6.58
C GLY A 47 -1.10 -8.14 -6.40
N LEU A 48 -0.62 -6.89 -6.41
CA LEU A 48 -1.45 -5.69 -6.33
C LEU A 48 -2.36 -5.54 -7.55
N ALA A 49 -1.88 -5.85 -8.75
CA ALA A 49 -2.70 -5.82 -9.96
C ALA A 49 -3.85 -6.83 -9.88
N ILE A 50 -3.58 -8.07 -9.45
CA ILE A 50 -4.60 -9.11 -9.25
C ILE A 50 -5.61 -8.68 -8.18
N PHE A 51 -5.11 -8.29 -7.00
CA PHE A 51 -5.93 -7.84 -5.87
C PHE A 51 -6.81 -6.64 -6.28
N GLY A 52 -6.21 -5.69 -6.99
CA GLY A 52 -6.83 -4.47 -7.44
C GLY A 52 -7.94 -4.72 -8.45
N ALA A 53 -7.66 -5.49 -9.50
CA ALA A 53 -8.62 -5.82 -10.55
C ALA A 53 -9.82 -6.59 -9.97
N ALA A 54 -9.55 -7.66 -9.21
CA ALA A 54 -10.61 -8.45 -8.56
C ALA A 54 -11.41 -7.59 -7.57
N GLY A 55 -10.75 -6.76 -6.76
CA GLY A 55 -11.40 -5.90 -5.79
C GLY A 55 -12.19 -4.73 -6.38
N ILE A 56 -11.83 -4.24 -7.57
CA ILE A 56 -12.61 -3.26 -8.32
C ILE A 56 -13.87 -3.93 -8.89
N ALA A 57 -13.72 -5.07 -9.55
CA ALA A 57 -14.85 -5.84 -10.07
C ALA A 57 -15.83 -6.26 -8.96
N ALA A 58 -15.31 -6.73 -7.82
CA ALA A 58 -16.09 -7.03 -6.63
C ALA A 58 -16.87 -5.81 -6.13
N GLY A 59 -16.23 -4.64 -6.09
CA GLY A 59 -16.87 -3.39 -5.72
C GLY A 59 -18.02 -3.00 -6.65
N TYR A 60 -17.85 -3.15 -7.97
CA TYR A 60 -18.90 -2.88 -8.95
C TYR A 60 -20.09 -3.83 -8.84
N LEU A 61 -19.85 -5.09 -8.43
CA LEU A 61 -20.88 -6.11 -8.24
C LEU A 61 -21.49 -6.11 -6.83
N GLY A 62 -21.25 -5.04 -6.06
CA GLY A 62 -21.87 -4.86 -4.75
C GLY A 62 -21.30 -5.74 -3.64
N VAL A 63 -20.11 -6.34 -3.83
CA VAL A 63 -19.48 -7.15 -2.79
C VAL A 63 -19.22 -6.26 -1.55
N PRO A 64 -19.77 -6.64 -0.39
CA PRO A 64 -19.67 -5.84 0.82
C PRO A 64 -18.24 -5.86 1.36
N ARG A 65 -17.87 -4.76 1.99
CA ARG A 65 -16.55 -4.58 2.59
C ARG A 65 -16.69 -4.71 4.11
N ARG A 66 -15.62 -5.15 4.77
CA ARG A 66 -15.54 -5.29 6.24
C ARG A 66 -16.48 -6.36 6.81
N THR A 67 -16.76 -7.42 6.04
CA THR A 67 -17.44 -8.62 6.50
C THR A 67 -16.46 -9.79 6.56
N LEU A 68 -16.63 -10.69 7.54
CA LEU A 68 -15.81 -11.90 7.67
C LEU A 68 -16.23 -12.98 6.67
N SER A 69 -17.51 -13.00 6.29
CA SER A 69 -18.08 -13.91 5.30
C SER A 69 -18.73 -13.10 4.19
N VAL A 70 -18.54 -13.58 2.96
CA VAL A 70 -19.23 -13.08 1.77
C VAL A 70 -20.32 -14.04 1.30
N ALA A 71 -20.58 -15.12 2.04
CA ALA A 71 -21.54 -16.15 1.63
C ALA A 71 -23.01 -15.74 1.84
N TYR A 72 -23.29 -14.77 2.71
CA TYR A 72 -24.66 -14.29 3.02
C TYR A 72 -25.66 -15.45 3.23
N ASP A 73 -25.34 -16.38 4.14
CA ASP A 73 -26.16 -17.58 4.40
C ASP A 73 -26.49 -18.40 3.13
N GLY A 74 -25.60 -18.38 2.15
CA GLY A 74 -25.76 -19.06 0.86
C GLY A 74 -26.51 -18.25 -0.20
N LEU A 75 -26.98 -17.05 0.12
CA LEU A 75 -27.69 -16.16 -0.79
C LEU A 75 -26.76 -15.32 -1.66
N ALA A 76 -25.44 -15.36 -1.41
CA ALA A 76 -24.48 -14.59 -2.19
C ALA A 76 -24.37 -15.09 -3.63
N PRO A 77 -24.31 -14.19 -4.62
CA PRO A 77 -23.98 -14.54 -5.99
C PRO A 77 -22.67 -15.34 -6.07
N PRO A 78 -22.59 -16.47 -6.81
CA PRO A 78 -21.37 -17.29 -6.91
C PRO A 78 -20.13 -16.52 -7.39
N VAL A 79 -20.34 -15.49 -8.21
CA VAL A 79 -19.28 -14.59 -8.69
C VAL A 79 -18.57 -13.85 -7.57
N TRP A 80 -19.21 -13.60 -6.43
CA TRP A 80 -18.59 -12.96 -5.27
C TRP A 80 -17.47 -13.81 -4.69
N SER A 81 -17.70 -15.12 -4.52
CA SER A 81 -16.69 -16.06 -4.02
C SER A 81 -15.49 -16.15 -4.96
N ALA A 82 -15.73 -16.20 -6.27
CA ALA A 82 -14.66 -16.23 -7.27
C ALA A 82 -13.80 -14.94 -7.24
N LEU A 83 -14.44 -13.77 -7.13
CA LEU A 83 -13.73 -12.49 -7.03
C LEU A 83 -12.97 -12.35 -5.72
N MET A 84 -13.55 -12.80 -4.61
CA MET A 84 -12.87 -12.79 -3.32
C MET A 84 -11.71 -13.77 -3.25
N ALA A 85 -11.77 -14.89 -3.97
CA ALA A 85 -10.62 -15.76 -4.18
C ALA A 85 -9.49 -15.00 -4.91
N GLY A 86 -9.81 -14.26 -5.98
CA GLY A 86 -8.83 -13.41 -6.68
C GLY A 86 -8.22 -12.33 -5.79
N VAL A 87 -9.04 -11.66 -4.96
CA VAL A 87 -8.57 -10.71 -3.93
C VAL A 87 -7.61 -11.42 -2.96
N GLY A 88 -7.98 -12.60 -2.46
CA GLY A 88 -7.15 -13.41 -1.57
C GLY A 88 -5.82 -13.82 -2.20
N THR A 89 -5.84 -14.27 -3.46
CA THR A 89 -4.63 -14.65 -4.20
C THR A 89 -3.68 -13.46 -4.37
N GLY A 90 -4.19 -12.31 -4.81
CA GLY A 90 -3.38 -11.09 -4.94
C GLY A 90 -2.79 -10.65 -3.60
N ALA A 91 -3.58 -10.70 -2.53
CA ALA A 91 -3.10 -10.42 -1.17
C ALA A 91 -2.02 -11.40 -0.70
N ALA A 92 -2.16 -12.70 -0.98
CA ALA A 92 -1.17 -13.70 -0.61
C ALA A 92 0.16 -13.48 -1.33
N ILE A 93 0.14 -13.18 -2.64
CA ILE A 93 1.34 -12.87 -3.42
C ILE A 93 2.05 -11.64 -2.87
N MET A 94 1.31 -10.55 -2.60
CA MET A 94 1.87 -9.33 -2.00
C MET A 94 2.46 -9.62 -0.62
N GLY A 95 1.74 -10.35 0.22
CA GLY A 95 2.18 -10.72 1.57
C GLY A 95 3.47 -11.53 1.55
N ALA A 96 3.56 -12.54 0.67
CA ALA A 96 4.76 -13.33 0.50
C ALA A 96 5.96 -12.48 0.04
N ALA A 97 5.75 -11.58 -0.93
CA ALA A 97 6.79 -10.67 -1.39
C ALA A 97 7.29 -9.75 -0.26
N MET A 98 6.37 -9.23 0.56
CA MET A 98 6.71 -8.35 1.69
C MET A 98 7.48 -9.10 2.79
N ILE A 99 7.03 -10.31 3.15
CA ILE A 99 7.70 -11.16 4.14
C ILE A 99 9.12 -11.48 3.68
N ALA A 100 9.29 -11.87 2.41
CA ALA A 100 10.61 -12.15 1.85
C ALA A 100 11.51 -10.91 1.87
N TYR A 101 10.96 -9.74 1.53
CA TYR A 101 11.71 -8.49 1.54
C TYR A 101 12.20 -8.14 2.94
N VAL A 102 11.30 -8.15 3.92
CA VAL A 102 11.63 -7.88 5.33
C VAL A 102 12.63 -8.90 5.86
N ALA A 103 12.49 -10.18 5.51
CA ALA A 103 13.43 -11.22 5.92
C ALA A 103 14.85 -10.98 5.37
N ILE A 104 14.98 -10.57 4.11
CA ILE A 104 16.28 -10.24 3.50
C ILE A 104 16.91 -9.03 4.18
N VAL A 105 16.13 -7.97 4.40
CA VAL A 105 16.60 -6.77 5.11
C VAL A 105 17.03 -7.12 6.55
N ALA A 106 16.21 -7.87 7.29
CA ALA A 106 16.54 -8.30 8.64
C ALA A 106 17.83 -9.15 8.66
N ALA A 107 17.99 -10.09 7.72
CA ALA A 107 19.21 -10.88 7.58
C ALA A 107 20.44 -10.01 7.28
N SER A 108 20.29 -8.94 6.50
CA SER A 108 21.37 -7.98 6.21
C SER A 108 21.86 -7.29 7.48
N LEU A 109 20.93 -6.91 8.37
CA LEU A 109 21.22 -6.24 9.63
C LEU A 109 21.81 -7.19 10.68
N LEU A 110 21.35 -8.45 10.71
CA LEU A 110 21.77 -9.45 11.69
C LEU A 110 23.09 -10.16 11.38
N ARG A 111 23.61 -10.05 10.15
CA ARG A 111 24.95 -10.60 9.83
C ARG A 111 26.02 -9.96 10.74
N ARG A 112 27.23 -10.50 10.81
CA ARG A 112 28.34 -9.80 11.49
C ARG A 112 28.88 -8.71 10.56
N ALA A 113 29.15 -7.52 11.09
CA ALA A 113 29.82 -6.48 10.30
C ALA A 113 31.21 -6.99 9.91
N ARG A 114 31.61 -6.81 8.64
CA ARG A 114 33.01 -7.01 8.26
C ARG A 114 33.84 -5.92 8.96
N ALA A 115 34.82 -6.32 9.74
CA ALA A 115 35.79 -5.39 10.30
C ALA A 115 36.50 -4.65 9.14
N GLY A 116 36.52 -3.32 9.19
CA GLY A 116 37.19 -2.49 8.18
C GLY A 116 36.33 -2.02 7.01
N ALA A 117 34.99 -2.06 7.10
CA ALA A 117 34.18 -1.25 6.21
C ALA A 117 34.43 0.23 6.55
N ASP A 118 35.14 0.94 5.67
CA ASP A 118 35.18 2.40 5.67
C ASP A 118 33.74 2.88 5.51
N VAL A 119 33.09 3.16 6.64
CA VAL A 119 31.85 3.92 6.63
C VAL A 119 32.28 5.29 6.13
N PRO A 120 31.76 5.79 5.00
CA PRO A 120 32.08 7.13 4.56
C PRO A 120 31.71 8.07 5.71
N VAL A 121 32.73 8.60 6.38
CA VAL A 121 32.55 9.66 7.37
C VAL A 121 32.09 10.84 6.54
N VAL A 122 30.81 11.19 6.68
CA VAL A 122 30.29 12.43 6.10
C VAL A 122 31.11 13.55 6.72
N ASP A 123 31.96 14.17 5.90
CA ASP A 123 32.65 15.39 6.27
C ASP A 123 31.61 16.50 6.32
N TRP A 124 31.16 16.82 7.53
CA TRP A 124 30.30 17.98 7.79
C TRP A 124 31.10 19.30 7.69
N GLY A 125 32.38 19.23 7.31
CA GLY A 125 33.29 20.35 7.14
C GLY A 125 32.84 21.32 6.05
N GLY A 126 32.28 22.45 6.48
CA GLY A 126 32.42 23.74 5.79
C GLY A 126 31.56 24.00 4.55
N GLY A 127 30.69 23.08 4.12
CA GLY A 127 29.65 23.38 3.13
C GLY A 127 28.57 24.26 3.76
N GLU A 128 28.19 25.35 3.08
CA GLU A 128 27.13 26.29 3.48
C GLU A 128 26.05 25.59 4.28
N ALA A 129 25.77 26.09 5.49
CA ALA A 129 24.69 25.58 6.34
C ALA A 129 23.49 25.32 5.42
N ILE A 130 23.09 24.04 5.28
CA ILE A 130 21.88 23.68 4.55
C ILE A 130 20.82 24.58 5.15
N ALA A 131 20.41 25.60 4.40
CA ALA A 131 19.47 26.58 4.88
C ALA A 131 18.30 25.74 5.40
N ALA A 132 17.79 26.06 6.59
CA ALA A 132 16.61 25.40 7.13
C ALA A 132 15.45 25.68 6.17
N GLU A 133 15.40 24.93 5.07
CA GLU A 133 14.46 25.12 4.01
C GLU A 133 13.17 24.57 4.60
N ARG A 134 12.23 25.49 4.79
CA ARG A 134 10.99 25.16 5.47
C ARG A 134 10.25 24.15 4.58
N ALA A 135 10.29 22.87 4.96
CA ALA A 135 9.65 21.77 4.25
C ALA A 135 8.11 21.80 4.40
N TRP A 136 7.47 22.91 4.03
CA TRP A 136 6.01 23.11 4.11
C TRP A 136 5.26 22.30 3.06
N VAL A 137 5.93 21.86 1.99
CA VAL A 137 5.28 21.12 0.90
C VAL A 137 4.64 19.83 1.41
N GLY A 138 5.30 19.11 2.33
CA GLY A 138 4.76 17.91 2.96
C GLY A 138 3.48 18.19 3.77
N PRO A 139 3.54 19.06 4.80
CA PRO A 139 2.36 19.50 5.55
C PRO A 139 1.24 20.06 4.67
N LEU A 140 1.57 20.86 3.65
CA LEU A 140 0.59 21.42 2.71
C LEU A 140 -0.08 20.33 1.87
N ALA A 141 0.69 19.37 1.34
CA ALA A 141 0.16 18.25 0.60
C ALA A 141 -0.77 17.39 1.47
N VAL A 142 -0.43 17.16 2.73
CA VAL A 142 -1.30 16.47 3.70
C VAL A 142 -2.58 17.28 3.96
N LEU A 143 -2.48 18.59 4.17
CA LEU A 143 -3.63 19.48 4.35
C LEU A 143 -4.58 19.45 3.15
N VAL A 144 -4.04 19.57 1.93
CA VAL A 144 -4.80 19.51 0.68
C VAL A 144 -5.47 18.15 0.54
N LEU A 145 -4.77 17.05 0.82
CA LEU A 145 -5.32 15.71 0.77
C LEU A 145 -6.49 15.55 1.75
N LEU A 146 -6.33 15.99 3.00
CA LEU A 146 -7.36 15.91 4.04
C LEU A 146 -8.58 16.75 3.68
N ALA A 147 -8.37 17.98 3.19
CA ALA A 147 -9.45 18.86 2.75
C ALA A 147 -10.23 18.25 1.58
N ALA A 148 -9.53 17.69 0.59
CA ALA A 148 -10.16 17.00 -0.54
C ALA A 148 -10.95 15.77 -0.07
N MET A 149 -10.37 14.92 0.79
CA MET A 149 -11.06 13.76 1.36
C MET A 149 -12.35 14.16 2.08
N TYR A 150 -12.30 15.19 2.92
CA TYR A 150 -13.48 15.70 3.62
C TYR A 150 -14.54 16.22 2.65
N ALA A 151 -14.14 17.07 1.70
CA ALA A 151 -15.05 17.67 0.72
C ALA A 151 -15.76 16.61 -0.13
N PHE A 152 -15.02 15.64 -0.68
CA PHE A 152 -15.61 14.55 -1.46
C PHE A 152 -16.49 13.62 -0.61
N THR A 153 -16.13 13.39 0.64
CA THR A 153 -16.96 12.60 1.57
C THR A 153 -18.28 13.33 1.87
N ALA A 154 -18.23 14.62 2.18
CA ALA A 154 -19.40 15.45 2.44
C ALA A 154 -20.30 15.54 1.19
N LEU A 155 -19.71 15.74 0.01
CA LEU A 155 -20.41 15.71 -1.27
C LEU A 155 -21.11 14.37 -1.49
N ALA A 156 -20.42 13.24 -1.29
CA ALA A 156 -21.01 11.93 -1.44
C ALA A 156 -22.22 11.72 -0.51
N PHE A 157 -22.11 12.13 0.77
CA PHE A 157 -23.23 12.06 1.70
C PHE A 157 -24.40 12.98 1.31
N ASN A 158 -24.11 14.19 0.83
CA ASN A 158 -25.15 15.11 0.35
C ASN A 158 -25.87 14.53 -0.86
N LEU A 159 -25.14 13.94 -1.81
CA LEU A 159 -25.73 13.26 -2.96
C LEU A 159 -26.59 12.07 -2.53
N LEU A 160 -26.11 11.23 -1.60
CA LEU A 160 -26.88 10.10 -1.07
C LEU A 160 -28.17 10.55 -0.36
N ARG A 161 -28.14 11.68 0.35
CA ARG A 161 -29.33 12.26 1.00
C ARG A 161 -30.29 12.92 0.01
N ALA A 162 -29.78 13.45 -1.09
CA ALA A 162 -30.56 14.11 -2.12
C ALA A 162 -31.25 13.12 -3.06
N LEU A 163 -30.82 11.85 -3.08
CA LEU A 163 -31.53 10.79 -3.80
C LEU A 163 -32.85 10.49 -3.08
N PRO A 164 -34.01 10.58 -3.77
CA PRO A 164 -35.25 10.09 -3.19
C PRO A 164 -35.08 8.59 -2.94
N VAL A 165 -35.21 8.17 -1.68
CA VAL A 165 -35.37 6.75 -1.35
C VAL A 165 -36.74 6.35 -1.88
N VAL A 166 -36.80 5.99 -3.17
CA VAL A 166 -37.94 5.24 -3.70
C VAL A 166 -37.80 3.86 -3.11
N ALA A 167 -38.40 3.66 -1.94
CA ALA A 167 -38.63 2.34 -1.40
C ALA A 167 -39.55 1.60 -2.38
N ILE A 168 -38.99 0.94 -3.39
CA ILE A 168 -39.70 -0.09 -4.15
C ILE A 168 -39.70 -1.32 -3.23
N GLY A 169 -40.54 -1.27 -2.21
CA GLY A 169 -40.82 -2.36 -1.30
C GLY A 169 -42.32 -2.44 -1.11
N GLY A 170 -42.92 -3.55 -1.54
CA GLY A 170 -44.26 -3.95 -1.10
C GLY A 170 -45.39 -3.71 -2.10
N GLY A 171 -45.25 -4.22 -3.32
CA GLY A 171 -46.41 -4.60 -4.14
C GLY A 171 -46.53 -6.11 -4.09
N GLY A 172 -47.35 -6.62 -3.17
CA GLY A 172 -47.59 -8.06 -3.05
C GLY A 172 -48.20 -8.63 -4.32
N HIS A 173 -47.74 -9.82 -4.69
CA HIS A 173 -48.52 -10.98 -5.11
C HIS A 173 -47.65 -12.22 -4.94
#